data_AF-A0A7Y5S0R4-F1
#
_entry.id   AF-A0A7Y5S0R4-F1
#
_cell.length_a   1.000
_cell.length_b   1.000
_cell.length_c   1.000
_cell.angle_alpha   90.00
_cell.angle_beta   90.00
_cell.angle_gamma   90.00
#
_symmetry.space_group_name_H-M   'P 1'
#
loop_
_entity.id
_entity.type
_entity.pdbx_description
1 polymer ?
#
loop_
_entity_poly.entity_id
_entity_poly.type
_entity_poly.pdbx_seq_one_letter_code
_entity_poly.pdbx_strand_id
1 'polypeptide(L)'
;MIDFRIKDLFFDRGPIMRAVDKARRAALSKAGAFIRTTARNSMRRCKGSAPPGQPPHVHRGTLRRLIFFGFDRASDSVVVGPVGFAASTAPNVLEFGGKATLVRRRRGRVVRERATYESRPFMGPALEKERPKLPQLWAGSVRGG
;
A
#
# COMPACT_ATOMS: atom_id res chain seq x y z
N MET A 1 -20.79 17.03 -41.09
CA MET A 1 -22.03 17.19 -40.32
C MET A 1 -21.92 16.29 -39.11
N ILE A 2 -21.80 16.83 -37.90
CA ILE A 2 -21.67 16.03 -36.67
C ILE A 2 -23.10 15.79 -36.16
N ASP A 3 -23.58 14.54 -36.23
CA ASP A 3 -24.86 14.13 -35.62
C ASP A 3 -24.63 13.93 -34.11
N PHE A 4 -24.90 14.98 -33.32
CA PHE A 4 -24.91 14.88 -31.86
C PHE A 4 -26.27 14.33 -31.40
N ARG A 5 -26.41 13.01 -31.40
CA ARG A 5 -27.55 12.38 -30.72
C ARG A 5 -27.38 12.61 -29.23
N ILE A 6 -28.29 13.37 -28.64
CA ILE A 6 -28.33 13.64 -27.19
C ILE A 6 -28.25 12.33 -26.37
N LYS A 7 -28.79 11.23 -26.92
CA LYS A 7 -28.72 9.88 -26.33
C LYS A 7 -27.29 9.32 -26.17
N ASP A 8 -26.34 9.78 -26.97
CA ASP A 8 -24.94 9.36 -26.91
C ASP A 8 -24.12 10.16 -25.88
N LEU A 9 -24.67 11.26 -25.34
CA LEU A 9 -24.01 12.19 -24.42
C LEU A 9 -24.32 11.92 -22.93
N PHE A 10 -25.18 10.95 -22.61
CA PHE A 10 -25.54 10.65 -21.22
C PHE A 10 -24.43 9.93 -20.46
N PHE A 11 -24.09 10.43 -19.27
CA PHE A 11 -23.05 9.87 -18.40
C PHE A 11 -23.33 8.42 -17.98
N ASP A 12 -24.60 8.03 -17.87
CA ASP A 12 -25.02 6.70 -17.40
C ASP A 12 -24.99 5.62 -18.50
N ARG A 13 -24.57 5.98 -19.71
CA ARG A 13 -24.50 5.01 -20.81
C ARG A 13 -23.45 3.94 -20.50
N GLY A 14 -23.81 2.68 -20.70
CA GLY A 14 -22.92 1.54 -20.46
C GLY A 14 -21.50 1.68 -21.05
N PRO A 15 -21.30 2.15 -22.30
CA PRO A 15 -19.97 2.39 -22.85
C PRO A 15 -19.15 3.45 -22.10
N ILE A 16 -19.78 4.54 -21.66
CA ILE A 16 -19.13 5.62 -20.92
C ILE A 16 -18.72 5.11 -19.53
N MET A 17 -19.65 4.45 -18.82
CA MET A 17 -19.37 3.84 -17.52
C MET A 17 -18.21 2.83 -17.59
N ARG A 18 -18.16 1.99 -18.63
CA ARG A 18 -17.05 1.05 -18.85
C ARG A 18 -15.71 1.78 -19.09
N ALA A 19 -15.72 2.89 -19.82
CA ALA A 19 -14.51 3.69 -20.05
C ALA A 19 -14.01 4.34 -18.75
N VAL A 20 -14.93 4.87 -17.94
CA VAL A 20 -14.63 5.43 -16.61
C VAL A 20 -14.07 4.35 -15.69
N ASP A 21 -14.71 3.18 -15.61
CA ASP A 21 -14.26 2.07 -14.77
C ASP A 21 -12.88 1.56 -15.18
N LYS A 22 -12.59 1.51 -16.48
CA LYS A 22 -11.29 1.10 -17.02
C LYS A 22 -10.22 2.11 -16.62
N ALA A 23 -10.49 3.40 -16.80
CA ALA A 23 -9.59 4.48 -16.40
C ALA A 23 -9.31 4.46 -14.89
N ARG A 24 -10.37 4.31 -14.09
CA ARG A 24 -10.30 4.18 -12.64
C ARG A 24 -9.41 3.03 -12.19
N ARG A 25 -9.67 1.82 -12.69
CA ARG A 25 -8.88 0.62 -12.35
C ARG A 25 -7.41 0.80 -12.73
N ALA A 26 -7.13 1.42 -13.88
CA ALA A 26 -5.76 1.71 -14.31
C ALA A 26 -5.05 2.73 -13.40
N ALA A 27 -5.74 3.81 -13.03
CA ALA A 27 -5.22 4.83 -12.11
C ALA A 27 -4.94 4.25 -10.72
N LEU A 28 -5.89 3.51 -10.15
CA LEU A 28 -5.75 2.85 -8.85
C LEU A 28 -4.63 1.79 -8.84
N SER A 29 -4.50 1.02 -9.92
CA SER A 29 -3.40 0.06 -10.06
C SER A 29 -2.04 0.75 -10.05
N LYS A 30 -1.89 1.89 -10.73
CA LYS A 30 -0.65 2.67 -10.73
C LYS A 30 -0.37 3.30 -9.36
N ALA A 31 -1.40 3.85 -8.71
CA ALA A 31 -1.31 4.40 -7.37
C ALA A 31 -0.78 3.35 -6.38
N GLY A 32 -1.39 2.16 -6.35
CA GLY A 32 -0.93 1.05 -5.51
C GLY A 32 0.51 0.62 -5.80
N ALA A 33 0.89 0.58 -7.09
CA ALA A 33 2.25 0.25 -7.50
C ALA A 33 3.28 1.29 -7.03
N PHE A 34 2.96 2.57 -7.11
CA PHE A 34 3.85 3.65 -6.65
C PHE A 34 4.04 3.61 -5.14
N ILE A 35 2.94 3.53 -4.37
CA ILE A 35 2.99 3.45 -2.91
C ILE A 35 3.81 2.22 -2.48
N ARG A 36 3.53 1.04 -3.06
CA ARG A 36 4.29 -0.19 -2.81
C ARG A 36 5.78 0.01 -3.09
N THR A 37 6.13 0.63 -4.22
CA THR A 37 7.52 0.83 -4.62
C THR A 37 8.23 1.78 -3.67
N THR A 38 7.59 2.88 -3.29
CA THR A 38 8.12 3.86 -2.33
C THR A 38 8.34 3.23 -0.96
N ALA A 39 7.38 2.43 -0.45
CA ALA A 39 7.55 1.67 0.79
C ALA A 39 8.70 0.65 0.70
N ARG A 40 8.85 -0.04 -0.45
CA ARG A 40 9.96 -0.99 -0.65
C ARG A 40 11.33 -0.32 -0.73
N ASN A 41 11.38 0.91 -1.21
CA ASN A 41 12.61 1.68 -1.39
C ASN A 41 13.02 2.43 -0.11
N SER A 42 12.06 2.78 0.74
CA SER A 42 12.34 3.38 2.05
C SER A 42 13.06 2.40 2.98
N MET A 43 12.75 1.11 2.89
CA MET A 43 13.41 0.05 3.65
C MET A 43 14.79 -0.34 3.06
N ARG A 44 15.87 0.14 3.69
CA ARG A 44 17.26 -0.15 3.30
C ARG A 44 17.87 -1.31 4.08
N ARG A 45 18.84 -2.00 3.48
CA ARG A 45 19.61 -3.07 4.16
C ARG A 45 20.71 -2.44 5.01
N CYS A 46 20.59 -2.59 6.33
CA CYS A 46 21.56 -2.10 7.30
C CYS A 46 21.66 -3.09 8.48
N LYS A 47 22.77 -3.02 9.22
CA LYS A 47 22.94 -3.74 10.49
C LYS A 47 22.23 -2.97 11.62
N GLY A 48 21.76 -3.69 12.63
CA GLY A 48 21.08 -3.11 13.78
C GLY A 48 19.66 -2.63 13.50
N SER A 49 18.96 -2.21 14.56
CA SER A 49 17.64 -1.61 14.45
C SER A 49 17.71 -0.21 13.86
N ALA A 50 16.71 0.20 13.08
CA ALA A 50 16.58 1.60 12.66
C ALA A 50 16.41 2.52 13.89
N PRO A 51 16.49 3.85 13.77
CA PRO A 51 16.00 4.78 14.80
C PRO A 51 14.47 4.94 14.71
N PRO A 52 13.78 5.33 15.80
CA PRO A 52 12.33 5.60 15.78
C PRO A 52 11.94 6.61 14.69
N GLY A 53 10.74 6.47 14.13
CA GLY A 53 10.22 7.31 13.05
C GLY A 53 10.80 7.02 11.66
N GLN A 54 11.92 6.28 11.56
CA GLN A 54 12.48 5.85 10.29
C GLN A 54 11.95 4.47 9.87
N PRO A 55 11.90 4.18 8.56
CA PRO A 55 11.47 2.89 8.06
C PRO A 55 12.38 1.75 8.58
N PRO A 56 11.83 0.54 8.75
CA PRO A 56 12.59 -0.57 9.32
C PRO A 56 13.71 -1.02 8.38
N HIS A 57 14.83 -1.43 8.98
CA HIS A 57 15.93 -2.02 8.24
C HIS A 57 15.58 -3.40 7.69
N VAL A 58 16.09 -3.69 6.51
CA VAL A 58 15.91 -4.97 5.83
C VAL A 58 16.97 -5.96 6.28
N HIS A 59 16.57 -6.91 7.13
CA HIS A 59 17.41 -8.04 7.50
C HIS A 59 17.19 -9.26 6.57
N ARG A 60 16.03 -9.92 6.67
CA ARG A 60 15.67 -11.05 5.79
C ARG A 60 14.99 -10.61 4.49
N GLY A 61 14.33 -9.46 4.49
CA GLY A 61 13.58 -8.95 3.35
C GLY A 61 12.19 -9.55 3.14
N THR A 62 11.69 -10.36 4.09
CA THR A 62 10.30 -10.86 4.08
C THR A 62 9.30 -9.71 4.05
N LEU A 63 9.40 -8.75 4.98
CA LEU A 63 8.52 -7.57 5.03
C LEU A 63 8.54 -6.78 3.72
N ARG A 64 9.74 -6.47 3.19
CA ARG A 64 9.91 -5.76 1.91
C ARG A 64 9.33 -6.50 0.71
N ARG A 65 9.36 -7.84 0.69
CA ARG A 65 8.83 -8.64 -0.42
C ARG A 65 7.31 -8.79 -0.33
N LEU A 66 6.78 -8.88 0.88
CA LEU A 66 5.38 -9.17 1.16
C LEU A 66 4.48 -7.93 1.22
N ILE A 67 4.94 -6.76 0.79
CA ILE A 67 4.04 -5.63 0.52
C ILE A 67 3.34 -5.90 -0.81
N PHE A 68 2.02 -5.94 -0.80
CA PHE A 68 1.18 -6.06 -1.99
C PHE A 68 0.15 -4.93 -2.03
N PHE A 69 -0.54 -4.83 -3.16
CA PHE A 69 -1.72 -3.98 -3.31
C PHE A 69 -2.82 -4.74 -4.03
N GLY A 70 -4.07 -4.39 -3.73
CA GLY A 70 -5.26 -4.99 -4.32
C GLY A 70 -6.36 -3.95 -4.49
N PHE A 71 -7.18 -4.14 -5.51
CA PHE A 71 -8.38 -3.34 -5.74
C PHE A 71 -9.53 -3.90 -4.88
N ASP A 72 -10.12 -3.05 -4.05
CA ASP A 72 -11.32 -3.36 -3.31
C ASP A 72 -12.56 -2.89 -4.08
N ARG A 73 -13.40 -3.84 -4.47
CA ARG A 73 -14.63 -3.58 -5.23
C ARG A 73 -15.73 -2.93 -4.39
N ALA A 74 -15.72 -3.14 -3.08
CA ALA A 74 -16.77 -2.64 -2.20
C ALA A 74 -16.62 -1.14 -1.95
N SER A 75 -15.39 -0.69 -1.67
CA SER A 75 -15.06 0.72 -1.43
C SER A 75 -14.56 1.47 -2.67
N ASP A 76 -14.41 0.78 -3.80
CA ASP A 76 -13.85 1.31 -5.05
C ASP A 76 -12.48 1.98 -4.83
N SER A 77 -11.63 1.30 -4.05
CA SER A 77 -10.35 1.83 -3.59
C SER A 77 -9.20 0.84 -3.82
N VAL A 78 -7.97 1.30 -3.57
CA VAL A 78 -6.78 0.43 -3.58
C VAL A 78 -6.24 0.30 -2.16
N VAL A 79 -6.14 -0.94 -1.70
CA VAL A 79 -5.53 -1.27 -0.40
C VAL A 79 -4.09 -1.68 -0.64
N VAL A 80 -3.15 -1.09 0.10
CA VAL A 80 -1.72 -1.39 0.01
C VAL A 80 -1.19 -1.76 1.38
N GLY A 81 -0.46 -2.87 1.50
CA GLY A 81 0.09 -3.26 2.80
C GLY A 81 0.83 -4.59 2.81
N PRO A 82 1.43 -4.94 3.96
CA PRO A 82 2.11 -6.21 4.17
C PRO A 82 1.10 -7.36 4.30
N VAL A 83 1.37 -8.50 3.66
CA VAL A 83 0.55 -9.72 3.73
C VAL A 83 1.35 -10.91 4.26
N GLY A 84 0.68 -11.98 4.69
CA GLY A 84 1.35 -13.20 5.14
C GLY A 84 1.91 -13.14 6.57
N PHE A 85 1.46 -12.17 7.37
CA PHE A 85 1.85 -12.00 8.77
C PHE A 85 0.72 -12.34 9.74
N ALA A 86 -0.21 -13.24 9.40
CA ALA A 86 -1.35 -13.58 10.27
C ALA A 86 -0.92 -14.03 11.68
N ALA A 87 0.22 -14.72 11.79
CA ALA A 87 0.80 -15.16 13.06
C ALA A 87 1.70 -14.12 13.75
N SER A 88 1.88 -12.93 13.18
CA SER A 88 2.84 -11.92 13.65
C SER A 88 2.24 -10.52 13.69
N THR A 89 2.35 -9.88 14.85
CA THR A 89 1.96 -8.47 15.02
C THR A 89 3.04 -7.49 14.52
N ALA A 90 4.18 -8.00 14.03
CA ALA A 90 5.34 -7.17 13.70
C ALA A 90 5.06 -6.04 12.70
N PRO A 91 4.37 -6.24 11.56
CA PRO A 91 4.14 -5.15 10.63
C PRO A 91 3.28 -4.03 11.23
N ASN A 92 2.26 -4.38 12.02
CA ASN A 92 1.38 -3.41 12.66
C ASN A 92 2.13 -2.60 13.73
N VAL A 93 2.92 -3.28 14.57
CA VAL A 93 3.75 -2.63 15.60
C VAL A 93 4.84 -1.74 14.97
N LEU A 94 5.39 -2.12 13.81
CA LEU A 94 6.33 -1.26 13.10
C LEU A 94 5.64 -0.02 12.54
N GLU A 95 4.41 -0.09 12.02
CA GLU A 95 3.72 1.09 11.51
C GLU A 95 3.27 2.05 12.61
N PHE A 96 2.62 1.53 13.65
CA PHE A 96 1.94 2.36 14.64
C PHE A 96 2.65 2.45 15.99
N GLY A 97 3.67 1.62 16.22
CA GLY A 97 4.24 1.41 17.55
C GLY A 97 3.35 0.49 18.41
N GLY A 98 3.80 0.19 19.61
CA GLY A 98 3.01 -0.54 20.61
C GLY A 98 3.76 -1.69 21.27
N LYS A 99 3.02 -2.62 21.88
CA LYS A 99 3.59 -3.75 22.64
C LYS A 99 3.57 -5.00 21.77
N ALA A 100 4.72 -5.67 21.65
CA ALA A 100 4.84 -6.97 21.00
C ALA A 100 5.35 -8.02 21.99
N THR A 101 4.84 -9.24 21.88
CA THR A 101 5.38 -10.38 22.63
C THR A 101 6.37 -11.11 21.74
N LEU A 102 7.66 -11.06 22.09
CA LEU A 102 8.67 -11.89 21.46
C LEU A 102 8.69 -13.27 22.09
N VAL A 103 8.67 -14.28 21.22
CA VAL A 103 8.93 -15.66 21.59
C VAL A 103 10.35 -15.99 21.15
N ARG A 104 11.26 -16.19 22.10
CA ARG A 104 12.65 -16.55 21.82
C ARG A 104 12.97 -17.90 22.44
N ARG A 105 13.65 -18.76 21.69
CA ARG A 105 14.22 -19.99 22.25
C ARG A 105 15.62 -19.70 22.77
N ARG A 106 15.87 -19.95 24.06
CA ARG A 106 17.18 -19.79 24.71
C ARG A 106 17.49 -21.05 25.50
N ARG A 107 18.61 -21.72 25.19
CA ARG A 107 19.07 -22.96 25.86
C ARG A 107 17.96 -24.01 25.97
N GLY A 108 17.32 -24.33 24.85
CA GLY A 108 16.22 -25.32 24.80
C GLY A 108 14.85 -24.82 25.31
N ARG A 109 14.79 -23.77 26.15
CA ARG A 109 13.55 -23.21 26.72
C ARG A 109 12.95 -22.12 25.83
N VAL A 110 11.62 -22.07 25.76
CA VAL A 110 10.88 -20.99 25.11
C VAL A 110 10.63 -19.88 26.13
N VAL A 111 11.19 -18.71 25.89
CA VAL A 111 11.02 -17.51 26.72
C VAL A 111 10.08 -16.55 25.98
N ARG A 112 9.05 -16.07 26.67
CA ARG A 112 8.14 -15.04 26.17
C ARG A 112 8.49 -13.72 26.85
N GLU A 113 8.82 -12.72 26.07
CA GLU A 113 9.19 -11.39 26.55
C GLU A 113 8.27 -10.35 25.94
N ARG A 114 7.71 -9.46 26.76
CA ARG A 114 6.94 -8.31 26.27
C ARG A 114 7.88 -7.13 26.10
N ALA A 115 7.95 -6.60 24.89
CA ALA A 115 8.74 -5.42 24.58
C ALA A 115 7.83 -4.32 24.03
N THR A 116 8.12 -3.08 24.43
CA THR A 116 7.50 -1.88 23.86
C THR A 116 8.36 -1.40 22.71
N TYR A 117 7.73 -1.14 21.58
CA TYR A 117 8.35 -0.70 20.35
C TYR A 117 7.81 0.66 19.94
N GLU A 118 8.73 1.59 19.68
CA GLU A 118 8.42 2.85 19.01
C GLU A 118 8.07 2.61 17.54
N SER A 119 7.27 3.52 16.98
CA SER A 119 6.84 3.46 15.58
C SER A 119 8.01 3.66 14.61
N ARG A 120 7.94 2.93 13.50
CA ARG A 120 8.91 2.86 12.40
C ARG A 120 8.13 2.83 11.09
N PRO A 121 7.34 3.88 10.82
CA PRO A 121 6.34 3.84 9.77
C PRO A 121 7.01 3.76 8.39
N PHE A 122 6.44 2.95 7.50
CA PHE A 122 6.95 2.76 6.14
C PHE A 122 5.87 2.84 5.07
N MET A 123 4.61 2.54 5.41
CA MET A 123 3.46 2.67 4.53
C MET A 123 2.88 4.09 4.56
N GLY A 124 2.66 4.66 5.74
CA GLY A 124 2.10 6.02 5.87
C GLY A 124 2.94 7.08 5.16
N PRO A 125 4.26 7.17 5.44
CA PRO A 125 5.15 8.07 4.73
C PRO A 125 5.24 7.81 3.22
N ALA A 126 5.03 6.56 2.77
CA ALA A 126 5.01 6.25 1.34
C ALA A 126 3.76 6.79 0.66
N LEU A 127 2.59 6.76 1.33
CA LEU A 127 1.37 7.38 0.84
C LEU A 127 1.53 8.90 0.71
N GLU A 128 1.99 9.57 1.77
CA GLU A 128 2.15 11.04 1.74
C GLU A 128 3.12 11.50 0.65
N LYS A 129 4.19 10.73 0.41
CA LYS A 129 5.15 11.04 -0.66
C LYS A 129 4.55 10.92 -2.06
N GLU A 130 3.67 9.96 -2.30
CA GLU A 130 3.06 9.73 -3.62
C GLU A 130 1.74 10.50 -3.82
N ARG A 131 1.11 10.96 -2.74
CA ARG A 131 -0.15 11.73 -2.72
C ARG A 131 -0.25 12.81 -3.80
N PRO A 132 0.74 13.70 -4.03
CA PRO A 132 0.64 14.74 -5.05
C PRO A 132 0.63 14.22 -6.49
N LYS A 133 1.13 13.01 -6.75
CA LYS A 133 1.15 12.40 -8.08
C LYS A 133 -0.15 11.68 -8.41
N LEU A 134 -0.95 11.34 -7.40
CA LEU A 134 -2.18 10.56 -7.59
C LEU A 134 -3.19 11.27 -8.50
N PRO A 135 -3.51 12.57 -8.34
CA PRO A 135 -4.44 13.27 -9.23
C PRO A 135 -3.99 13.27 -10.69
N GLN A 136 -2.67 13.31 -10.94
CA GLN A 136 -2.10 13.30 -12.28
C GLN A 136 -2.35 11.98 -13.01
N LEU A 137 -2.54 10.87 -12.28
CA LEU A 137 -2.89 9.57 -12.86
C LEU A 137 -4.32 9.55 -13.42
N TRP A 138 -5.19 10.40 -12.90
CA TRP A 138 -6.58 10.52 -13.32
C TRP A 138 -6.77 11.54 -14.44
N ALA A 139 -5.90 12.54 -14.53
CA ALA A 139 -5.92 13.55 -15.60
C ALA A 139 -5.81 12.88 -16.98
N GLY A 140 -6.80 13.13 -17.85
CA GLY A 140 -6.84 12.58 -19.22
C GLY A 140 -6.94 11.05 -19.31
N SER A 141 -7.31 10.38 -18.22
CA SER A 141 -7.37 8.92 -18.14
C SER A 141 -8.61 8.33 -18.82
N VAL A 142 -9.73 9.07 -18.82
CA VAL A 142 -10.96 8.68 -19.51
C VAL A 142 -10.84 9.09 -20.98
N ARG A 143 -10.83 8.09 -21.87
CA ARG A 143 -10.83 8.30 -23.32
C ARG A 143 -12.09 7.65 -23.89
N GLY A 144 -12.87 8.41 -24.66
CA GLY A 144 -13.93 7.86 -25.48
C GLY A 144 -13.32 6.91 -26.51
N GLY A 145 -13.86 5.70 -26.60
CA GLY A 145 -13.50 4.74 -27.64
C GLY A 145 -14.20 5.05 -28.95
#